data_AF-A0A9X8MPU5-F1
#
_entry.id   AF-A0A9X8MPU5-F1
#
_cell.length_a   1.000
_cell.length_b   1.000
_cell.length_c   1.000
_cell.angle_alpha   90.00
_cell.angle_beta   90.00
_cell.angle_gamma   90.00
#
_symmetry.space_group_name_H-M   'P 1'
#
loop_
_entity.id
_entity.type
_entity.pdbx_description
1 polymer ?
#
loop_
_entity_poly.entity_id
_entity_poly.type
_entity_poly.pdbx_seq_one_letter_code
_entity_poly.pdbx_strand_id
1 'polypeptide(L)'
;MQAPATLHEAGSCILGDCRVKFEANGRTVVASLPVGSSGGKRSVGDRMTVRYQADDPRVVARQDDVDGSGVVLLVTAGAGALAFLLLSVMAAVQAVRQRLSRR
;
A
#
# COMPACT_ATOMS: atom_id res chain seq x y z
N MET A 1 -14.16 -4.09 2.02
CA MET A 1 -14.72 -5.14 2.88
C MET A 1 -13.91 -5.26 4.16
N GLN A 2 -14.43 -5.89 5.20
CA GLN A 2 -13.72 -6.19 6.45
C GLN A 2 -13.68 -7.70 6.70
N ALA A 3 -12.61 -8.20 7.32
CA ALA A 3 -12.51 -9.59 7.75
C ALA A 3 -11.64 -9.73 9.00
N PRO A 4 -11.88 -10.77 9.82
CA PRO A 4 -10.93 -11.19 10.84
C PRO A 4 -9.67 -11.75 10.17
N ALA A 5 -8.51 -11.36 10.69
CA ALA A 5 -7.21 -11.80 10.24
C ALA A 5 -6.35 -12.23 11.43
N THR A 6 -5.31 -12.99 11.13
CA THR A 6 -4.23 -13.30 12.07
C THR A 6 -2.91 -12.78 11.52
N LEU A 7 -2.04 -12.24 12.38
CA LEU A 7 -0.66 -11.97 11.97
C LEU A 7 0.01 -13.29 11.57
N HIS A 8 0.40 -13.39 10.31
CA HIS A 8 1.02 -14.60 9.76
C HIS A 8 2.53 -14.58 9.97
N GLU A 9 3.14 -13.42 9.72
CA GLU A 9 4.56 -13.20 9.91
C GLU A 9 4.78 -11.86 10.57
N ALA A 10 5.54 -11.91 11.66
CA ALA A 10 6.01 -10.72 12.35
C ALA A 10 7.28 -10.21 11.64
N GLY A 11 7.33 -8.90 11.46
CA GLY A 11 8.44 -8.17 10.86
C GLY A 11 8.34 -6.71 11.25
N SER A 12 9.11 -5.86 10.60
CA SER A 12 8.98 -4.42 10.79
C SER A 12 7.72 -3.93 10.08
N CYS A 13 6.55 -3.97 10.75
CA CYS A 13 5.29 -3.52 10.13
C CYS A 13 5.35 -2.06 9.68
N ILE A 14 6.17 -1.24 10.35
CA ILE A 14 6.41 0.14 9.95
C ILE A 14 7.13 0.23 8.59
N LEU A 15 7.91 -0.79 8.21
CA LEU A 15 8.57 -0.93 6.91
C LEU A 15 7.76 -1.78 5.92
N GLY A 16 6.59 -2.30 6.30
CA GLY A 16 5.73 -3.11 5.43
C GLY A 16 6.07 -4.61 5.37
N ASP A 17 6.93 -5.10 6.27
CA ASP A 17 7.38 -6.51 6.28
C ASP A 17 6.41 -7.46 6.98
N CYS A 18 5.30 -6.93 7.52
CA CYS A 18 4.31 -7.75 8.22
C CYS A 18 3.31 -8.33 7.25
N ARG A 19 3.02 -9.63 7.40
CA ARG A 19 2.02 -10.32 6.60
C ARG A 19 0.88 -10.81 7.47
N VAL A 20 -0.34 -10.62 7.00
CA VAL A 20 -1.57 -11.09 7.64
C VAL A 20 -2.21 -12.19 6.81
N LYS A 21 -2.88 -13.12 7.49
CA LYS A 21 -3.66 -14.20 6.88
C LYS A 21 -5.14 -14.01 7.23
N PHE A 22 -6.02 -14.06 6.24
CA PHE A 22 -7.47 -13.94 6.42
C PHE A 22 -8.23 -14.64 5.29
N GLU A 23 -9.53 -14.81 5.46
CA GLU A 23 -10.42 -15.35 4.43
C GLU A 23 -11.09 -14.22 3.64
N ALA A 24 -11.03 -14.30 2.32
CA ALA A 24 -11.75 -13.41 1.42
C ALA A 24 -12.20 -14.18 0.18
N ASN A 25 -13.46 -14.01 -0.21
CA ASN A 25 -14.03 -14.69 -1.39
C ASN A 25 -13.86 -16.23 -1.34
N GLY A 26 -13.99 -16.84 -0.15
CA GLY A 26 -13.87 -18.29 0.05
C GLY A 26 -12.46 -18.86 -0.09
N ARG A 27 -11.42 -18.00 -0.08
CA ARG A 27 -10.01 -18.41 -0.13
C ARG A 27 -9.21 -17.75 0.98
N THR A 28 -8.22 -18.49 1.48
CA THR A 28 -7.18 -17.93 2.36
C THR A 28 -6.27 -16.99 1.58
N VAL A 29 -6.15 -15.76 2.06
CA VAL A 29 -5.29 -14.72 1.50
C VAL A 29 -4.20 -14.39 2.49
N VAL A 30 -2.96 -14.35 2.01
CA VAL A 30 -1.81 -13.80 2.73
C VAL A 30 -1.36 -12.53 2.03
N ALA A 31 -1.37 -11.41 2.76
CA ALA A 31 -1.08 -10.10 2.20
C ALA A 31 -0.24 -9.27 3.16
N SER A 32 0.60 -8.40 2.60
CA SER A 32 1.42 -7.48 3.39
C SER A 32 0.59 -6.32 3.91
N LEU A 33 0.81 -5.95 5.16
CA LEU A 33 0.30 -4.70 5.70
C LEU A 33 1.10 -3.53 5.12
N PRO A 34 0.46 -2.36 4.95
CA PRO A 34 1.13 -1.18 4.42
C PRO A 34 2.22 -0.70 5.38
N VAL A 35 3.22 -0.01 4.80
CA VAL A 35 4.21 0.73 5.58
C VAL A 35 3.52 1.70 6.54
N GLY A 36 4.09 1.88 7.74
CA GLY A 36 3.46 2.68 8.79
C GLY A 36 2.39 1.96 9.61
N SER A 37 2.07 0.69 9.31
CA SER A 37 1.08 -0.05 10.09
C SER A 37 1.51 -0.21 11.55
N SER A 38 0.60 0.09 12.47
CA SER A 38 0.84 -0.04 13.91
C SER A 38 0.82 -1.49 14.42
N GLY A 39 0.70 -2.47 13.51
CA GLY A 39 0.70 -3.91 13.83
C GLY A 39 2.01 -4.46 14.41
N GLY A 40 3.12 -3.70 14.36
CA GLY A 40 4.48 -4.19 14.69
C GLY A 40 4.71 -4.62 16.13
N LYS A 41 3.78 -4.29 17.04
CA LYS A 41 3.85 -4.68 18.46
C LYS A 41 3.16 -6.03 18.74
N ARG A 42 2.66 -6.71 17.71
CA ARG A 42 1.87 -7.95 17.82
C ARG A 42 2.74 -9.19 17.57
N SER A 43 2.34 -10.30 18.17
CA SER A 43 2.97 -11.61 17.95
C SER A 43 2.32 -12.37 16.80
N VAL A 44 3.07 -13.26 16.15
CA VAL A 44 2.50 -14.18 15.15
C VAL A 44 1.34 -14.95 15.77
N GLY A 45 0.21 -15.03 15.06
CA GLY A 45 -1.04 -15.63 15.53
C GLY A 45 -2.02 -14.64 16.16
N ASP A 46 -1.58 -13.42 16.50
CA ASP A 46 -2.47 -12.40 17.06
C ASP A 46 -3.60 -12.06 16.08
N ARG A 47 -4.83 -12.00 16.62
CA ARG A 47 -6.01 -11.64 15.85
C ARG A 47 -6.12 -10.12 15.68
N MET A 48 -6.57 -9.71 14.50
CA MET A 48 -6.89 -8.32 14.18
C MET A 48 -8.01 -8.24 13.13
N THR A 49 -8.57 -7.06 12.96
CA THR A 49 -9.50 -6.79 11.85
C THR A 49 -8.75 -6.08 10.74
N VAL A 50 -8.96 -6.53 9.50
CA VAL A 50 -8.41 -5.90 8.30
C VAL A 50 -9.52 -5.41 7.38
N ARG A 51 -9.25 -4.33 6.66
CA ARG A 51 -10.01 -3.92 5.48
C ARG A 51 -9.28 -4.35 4.23
N TYR A 52 -10.02 -4.90 3.28
CA TYR A 52 -9.48 -5.30 1.97
C TYR A 52 -10.39 -4.83 0.83
N GLN A 53 -9.83 -4.69 -0.38
CA GLN A 53 -10.62 -4.44 -1.58
C GLN A 53 -11.28 -5.73 -2.08
N ALA A 54 -12.57 -5.68 -2.43
CA ALA A 54 -13.31 -6.87 -2.86
C ALA A 54 -12.73 -7.49 -4.14
N ASP A 55 -12.34 -6.62 -5.09
CA ASP A 55 -11.80 -7.00 -6.40
C ASP A 55 -10.35 -7.51 -6.29
N ASP A 56 -9.56 -6.93 -5.38
CA ASP A 56 -8.22 -7.41 -5.05
C ASP A 56 -8.00 -7.48 -3.53
N PRO A 57 -8.24 -8.67 -2.92
CA PRO A 57 -8.00 -8.87 -1.50
C PRO A 57 -6.54 -8.72 -1.06
N ARG A 58 -5.56 -8.64 -1.97
CA ARG A 58 -4.17 -8.36 -1.58
C ARG A 58 -3.97 -6.91 -1.17
N VAL A 59 -4.84 -6.00 -1.61
CA VAL A 59 -4.84 -4.62 -1.13
C VAL A 59 -5.57 -4.58 0.20
N VAL A 60 -4.79 -4.58 1.28
CA VAL A 60 -5.27 -4.73 2.66
C VAL A 60 -4.65 -3.67 3.57
N ALA A 61 -5.38 -3.27 4.61
CA ALA A 61 -4.88 -2.46 5.72
C ALA A 61 -5.52 -2.94 7.02
N ARG A 62 -4.85 -2.74 8.16
CA ARG A 62 -5.47 -2.98 9.46
C ARG A 62 -6.55 -1.93 9.71
N GLN A 63 -7.69 -2.34 10.27
CA GLN A 63 -8.83 -1.47 10.54
C GLN A 63 -8.45 -0.28 11.45
N ASP A 64 -7.65 -0.51 12.49
CA ASP A 64 -7.22 0.53 13.42
C ASP A 64 -6.29 1.58 12.79
N ASP A 65 -5.63 1.24 11.67
CA ASP A 65 -4.75 2.18 10.95
C ASP A 65 -5.54 3.11 10.01
N VAL A 66 -6.83 2.84 9.78
CA VAL A 66 -7.69 3.58 8.84
C VAL A 66 -8.90 4.24 9.48
N ASP A 67 -9.23 3.90 10.73
CA ASP A 67 -10.33 4.52 11.49
C ASP A 67 -9.93 5.86 12.13
N GLY A 68 -8.64 6.22 12.12
CA GLY A 68 -8.15 7.54 12.48
C GLY A 68 -8.14 8.47 11.28
N SER A 69 -9.18 9.28 11.12
CA SER A 69 -9.25 10.52 10.32
C SER A 69 -7.95 10.92 9.56
N GLY A 70 -7.83 10.54 8.27
CA GLY A 70 -6.87 11.14 7.36
C GLY A 70 -6.08 10.17 6.48
N VAL A 71 -6.63 9.88 5.29
CA VAL A 71 -5.89 9.70 4.02
C VAL A 71 -4.51 9.01 4.13
N VAL A 72 -4.46 7.68 4.10
CA VAL A 72 -3.33 6.98 3.47
C VAL A 72 -3.81 5.72 2.75
N LEU A 73 -4.65 5.91 1.72
CA LEU A 73 -4.73 4.95 0.62
C LEU A 73 -3.58 5.27 -0.34
N LEU A 74 -2.34 4.99 0.06
CA LEU A 74 -1.20 5.12 -0.86
C LEU A 74 -1.25 3.95 -1.83
N VAL A 75 -1.65 4.30 -3.05
CA VAL A 75 -1.53 3.53 -4.29
C VAL A 75 -0.05 3.21 -4.54
N THR A 76 0.56 2.28 -3.80
CA THR A 76 1.95 1.86 -4.02
C THR A 76 1.98 0.61 -4.86
N ALA A 77 1.71 0.80 -6.15
CA ALA A 77 2.27 -0.01 -7.25
C ALA A 77 2.16 0.70 -8.61
N GLY A 78 1.19 1.62 -8.80
CA GLY A 78 0.99 2.33 -10.07
C GLY A 78 1.39 3.81 -10.09
N ALA A 79 1.40 4.49 -8.95
CA ALA A 79 1.56 5.96 -8.91
C ALA A 79 3.01 6.43 -9.19
N GLY A 80 4.02 5.64 -8.81
CA GLY A 80 5.42 6.00 -9.03
C GLY A 80 5.81 6.06 -10.52
N ALA A 81 5.28 5.14 -11.33
CA ALA A 81 5.55 5.12 -12.76
C ALA A 81 4.95 6.33 -13.49
N LEU A 82 3.75 6.76 -13.10
CA LEU A 82 3.10 7.94 -13.66
C LEU A 82 3.87 9.23 -13.30
N ALA A 83 4.34 9.36 -12.05
CA ALA A 83 5.17 10.50 -11.65
C ALA A 83 6.50 10.56 -12.41
N PHE A 84 7.19 9.42 -12.58
CA PHE A 84 8.43 9.34 -13.37
C PHE A 84 8.20 9.69 -14.86
N LEU A 85 7.09 9.22 -15.44
CA LEU A 85 6.71 9.55 -16.81
C LEU A 85 6.45 11.06 -16.99
N LEU A 86 5.69 11.67 -16.08
CA LEU A 86 5.37 13.10 -16.15
C LEU A 86 6.63 13.97 -16.02
N LEU A 87 7.56 13.63 -15.12
CA LEU A 87 8.83 14.34 -14.98
C LEU A 87 9.70 14.23 -16.24
N SER A 88 9.73 13.05 -16.85
CA SER A 88 10.51 12.80 -18.09
C SER A 88 9.99 13.61 -19.27
N VAL A 89 8.66 13.69 -19.44
CA VAL A 89 8.03 14.49 -20.50
C VAL A 89 8.28 15.99 -20.31
N MET A 90 8.17 16.49 -19.08
CA MET A 90 8.43 17.90 -18.77
C MET A 90 9.88 18.30 -19.08
N ALA A 91 10.85 17.46 -18.71
CA ALA A 91 12.26 17.68 -19.01
C ALA A 91 12.52 17.73 -20.53
N ALA A 92 11.92 16.82 -21.30
CA ALA A 92 12.03 16.81 -22.75
C ALA A 92 11.44 18.08 -23.39
N VAL A 93 10.26 18.52 -22.93
CA VAL A 93 9.61 19.75 -23.41
C VAL A 93 10.46 20.99 -23.09
N GLN A 94 11.02 21.08 -21.88
CA GLN A 94 11.90 22.18 -21.50
C GLN A 94 13.17 22.23 -22.35
N ALA A 95 13.81 21.08 -22.60
CA ALA A 95 15.00 21.01 -23.45
C ALA A 95 14.71 21.46 -24.89
N VAL A 96 13.55 21.09 -25.44
CA VAL A 96 13.12 21.55 -26.77
C VAL A 96 12.83 23.05 -26.77
N ARG A 97 12.13 23.57 -25.74
CA ARG A 97 11.85 25.01 -25.62
C ARG A 97 13.12 25.85 -25.51
N GLN A 98 14.12 25.40 -24.73
CA GLN A 98 15.41 26.08 -24.61
C GLN A 98 16.19 26.11 -25.94
N ARG A 99 16.09 25.04 -26.74
CA ARG A 99 16.70 25.00 -28.08
C ARG A 99 16.02 25.93 -29.07
N LEU A 100 14.70 26.07 -28.97
CA LEU A 100 13.92 26.94 -29.85
C LEU A 100 14.04 28.42 -29.48
N SER A 101 14.29 28.77 -28.21
CA SER A 101 14.51 30.18 -27.80
C SER A 101 15.96 30.65 -27.96
N ARG A 102 16.91 29.73 -28.22
CA ARG A 102 18.33 30.02 -28.47
C ARG A 102 18.66 30.11 -29.97
N ARG A 103 17.69 29.86 -30.84
CA ARG A 103 17.75 30.13 -32.28
C ARG A 103 17.03 31.43 -32.58
#